data_AF-A0A8S4QSC1-F1
#
_entry.id   AF-A0A8S4QSC1-F1
#
_cell.length_a   1.000
_cell.length_b   1.000
_cell.length_c   1.000
_cell.angle_alpha   90.00
_cell.angle_beta   90.00
_cell.angle_gamma   90.00
#
_symmetry.space_group_name_H-M   'P 1'
#
loop_
_entity.id
_entity.type
_entity.pdbx_description
1 polymer ?
#
loop_
_entity_poly.entity_id
_entity_poly.type
_entity_poly.pdbx_seq_one_letter_code
_entity_poly.pdbx_strand_id
1 'polypeptide(L)'
;MTEGRLRWYGHVMRRGDDHAVRKALALPEHKRKRGRPASTWWTTVAKDIKNANLIDVTTQDRESWRRKTRRADPKSKKGFQFPLSDGH
;
A
#
# COMPACT_ATOMS: atom_id res chain seq x y z
N MET A 1 -1.25 8.66 -3.03
CA MET A 1 -2.38 7.99 -2.33
C MET A 1 -2.29 6.46 -2.30
N THR A 2 -1.81 5.82 -3.36
CA THR A 2 -1.61 4.36 -3.51
C THR A 2 -0.88 3.70 -2.34
N GLU A 3 0.24 4.28 -1.90
CA GLU A 3 1.07 3.72 -0.83
C GLU A 3 0.32 3.58 0.51
N GLY A 4 -0.49 4.57 0.89
CA GLY A 4 -1.28 4.50 2.13
C GLY A 4 -2.29 3.35 2.13
N ARG A 5 -2.93 3.10 0.98
CA ARG A 5 -3.88 2.00 0.81
C ARG A 5 -3.20 0.64 0.90
N LEU A 6 -2.05 0.49 0.24
CA LEU A 6 -1.28 -0.76 0.29
C LEU A 6 -0.69 -1.01 1.69
N ARG A 7 -0.26 0.03 2.40
CA ARG A 7 0.18 -0.10 3.81
C ARG A 7 -0.96 -0.58 4.72
N TRP A 8 -2.16 0.00 4.57
CA TRP A 8 -3.34 -0.43 5.31
C TRP A 8 -3.74 -1.86 4.95
N TYR A 9 -3.77 -2.19 3.66
CA TYR A 9 -4.09 -3.54 3.19
C TYR A 9 -3.14 -4.59 3.76
N GLY A 10 -1.82 -4.37 3.67
CA GLY A 10 -0.85 -5.28 4.28
C GLY A 10 -0.91 -5.32 5.80
N HIS A 11 -1.41 -4.27 6.47
CA HIS A 11 -1.71 -4.32 7.91
C HIS A 11 -2.88 -5.27 8.19
N VAL A 12 -3.99 -5.15 7.45
CA VAL A 12 -5.17 -6.02 7.63
C VAL A 12 -4.85 -7.47 7.26
N MET A 13 -4.08 -7.69 6.18
CA MET A 13 -3.73 -9.04 5.72
C MET A 13 -2.87 -9.83 6.72
N ARG A 14 -2.12 -9.14 7.58
CA ARG A 14 -1.32 -9.77 8.65
C ARG A 14 -2.08 -10.00 9.95
N ARG A 15 -3.33 -9.53 10.06
CA ARG A 15 -4.18 -9.87 11.20
C ARG A 15 -4.78 -11.26 10.99
N GLY A 16 -4.99 -11.99 12.07
CA GLY A 16 -5.73 -13.25 12.02
C GLY A 16 -7.16 -13.05 11.52
N ASP A 17 -7.75 -14.10 10.95
CA ASP A 17 -9.12 -14.06 10.40
C ASP A 17 -10.17 -13.68 11.45
N ASP A 18 -9.87 -13.87 12.74
CA ASP A 18 -10.76 -13.47 13.84
C ASP A 18 -10.82 -11.98 14.13
N HIS A 19 -9.88 -11.20 13.61
CA HIS A 19 -9.88 -9.77 13.83
C HIS A 19 -11.05 -9.08 13.11
N ALA A 20 -11.76 -8.21 13.84
CA ALA A 20 -12.90 -7.44 13.34
C ALA A 20 -12.61 -6.72 12.01
N VAL A 21 -11.42 -6.15 11.83
CA VAL A 21 -11.04 -5.45 10.60
C VAL A 21 -10.91 -6.42 9.41
N ARG A 22 -10.42 -7.64 9.65
CA ARG A 22 -10.29 -8.68 8.63
C ARG A 22 -11.65 -9.27 8.26
N LYS A 23 -12.52 -9.51 9.26
CA LYS A 23 -13.92 -9.88 9.04
C LYS A 23 -14.67 -8.82 8.25
N ALA A 24 -14.54 -7.54 8.62
CA ALA A 24 -15.17 -6.44 7.91
C ALA A 24 -14.68 -6.30 6.47
N LEU A 25 -13.39 -6.56 6.23
CA LEU A 25 -12.81 -6.56 4.88
C LEU A 25 -13.39 -7.73 4.05
N ALA A 26 -13.56 -8.90 4.64
CA ALA A 26 -14.10 -10.11 3.98
C ALA A 26 -15.62 -10.07 3.73
N LEU A 27 -16.33 -9.05 4.24
CA LEU A 27 -17.77 -8.95 4.00
C LEU A 27 -18.05 -8.77 2.50
N PRO A 28 -19.01 -9.53 1.94
CA PRO A 28 -19.37 -9.40 0.55
C PRO A 28 -19.93 -8.01 0.29
N GLU A 29 -19.50 -7.42 -0.82
CA GLU A 29 -20.01 -6.11 -1.18
C GLU A 29 -21.43 -6.20 -1.71
N HIS A 30 -22.33 -5.41 -1.12
CA HIS A 30 -23.73 -5.39 -1.52
C HIS A 30 -23.89 -4.99 -3.00
N LYS A 31 -24.81 -5.65 -3.73
CA LYS A 31 -25.12 -5.33 -5.13
C LYS A 31 -25.47 -3.84 -5.25
N ARG A 32 -24.63 -3.08 -5.94
CA ARG A 32 -24.84 -1.64 -6.11
C ARG A 32 -25.86 -1.37 -7.22
N LYS A 33 -26.72 -0.37 -6.98
CA LYS A 33 -27.66 0.14 -7.99
C LYS A 33 -26.90 0.76 -9.17
N ARG A 34 -27.48 0.64 -10.36
CA ARG A 34 -26.97 1.21 -11.62
C ARG A 34 -26.83 2.74 -11.46
N GLY A 35 -25.70 3.29 -11.90
CA GLY A 35 -25.42 4.75 -11.88
C GLY A 35 -24.33 5.21 -10.90
N ARG A 36 -23.92 4.39 -9.92
CA ARG A 36 -22.78 4.71 -9.04
C ARG A 36 -21.46 4.26 -9.68
N PRO A 37 -20.33 4.98 -9.49
CA PRO A 37 -19.02 4.52 -9.92
C PRO A 37 -18.76 3.09 -9.44
N ALA A 38 -18.40 2.20 -10.37
CA ALA A 38 -18.11 0.79 -10.08
C ALA A 38 -16.82 0.59 -9.26
N SER A 39 -16.07 1.67 -8.98
CA SER A 39 -14.87 1.61 -8.17
C SER A 39 -15.21 1.44 -6.69
N THR A 40 -15.13 0.21 -6.22
CA THR A 40 -15.01 -0.06 -4.79
C THR A 40 -13.59 0.21 -4.32
N TRP A 41 -13.42 0.51 -3.03
CA TRP A 41 -12.18 0.27 -2.29
C TRP A 41 -11.41 -0.99 -2.76
N TRP A 42 -12.06 -2.15 -2.80
CA TRP A 42 -11.52 -3.41 -3.32
C TRP A 42 -11.00 -3.30 -4.76
N THR A 43 -11.79 -2.76 -5.67
CA THR A 43 -11.39 -2.58 -7.07
C THR A 43 -10.18 -1.64 -7.18
N THR A 44 -10.11 -0.61 -6.33
CA THR A 44 -8.97 0.32 -6.27
C THR A 44 -7.73 -0.37 -5.70
N VAL A 45 -7.84 -1.11 -4.59
CA VAL A 45 -6.73 -1.85 -3.98
C VAL A 45 -6.21 -2.93 -4.92
N ALA A 46 -7.09 -3.67 -5.61
CA ALA A 46 -6.69 -4.67 -6.59
C ALA A 46 -5.90 -4.05 -7.75
N LYS A 47 -6.33 -2.87 -8.25
CA LYS A 47 -5.55 -2.12 -9.25
C LYS A 47 -4.21 -1.66 -8.69
N ASP A 48 -4.17 -1.17 -7.47
CA ASP A 48 -2.95 -0.69 -6.81
C ASP A 48 -1.94 -1.84 -6.61
N ILE A 49 -2.40 -3.02 -6.21
CA ILE A 49 -1.61 -4.26 -6.09
C ILE A 49 -1.07 -4.69 -7.46
N LYS A 50 -1.94 -4.73 -8.49
CA LYS A 50 -1.54 -5.08 -9.86
C LYS A 50 -0.50 -4.11 -10.41
N ASN A 51 -0.69 -2.81 -10.21
CA ASN A 51 0.25 -1.77 -10.67
C ASN A 51 1.60 -1.84 -9.94
N ALA A 52 1.61 -2.30 -8.68
CA ALA A 52 2.84 -2.50 -7.91
C ALA A 52 3.47 -3.89 -8.14
N ASN A 53 2.91 -4.71 -9.02
CA ASN A 53 3.29 -6.10 -9.27
C ASN A 53 3.43 -6.92 -7.96
N LEU A 54 2.46 -6.71 -7.05
CA LEU A 54 2.39 -7.33 -5.74
C LEU A 54 1.49 -8.56 -5.77
N ILE A 55 1.79 -9.52 -4.89
CA ILE A 55 1.00 -10.73 -4.68
C ILE A 55 0.56 -10.73 -3.21
N ASP A 56 -0.67 -11.16 -2.92
CA ASP A 56 -1.22 -11.17 -1.56
C ASP A 56 -0.35 -11.95 -0.56
N VAL A 57 0.28 -13.05 -0.98
CA VAL A 57 1.22 -13.83 -0.17
C VAL A 57 2.44 -13.01 0.28
N THR A 58 2.81 -11.96 -0.45
CA THR A 58 3.92 -11.05 -0.11
C THR A 58 3.57 -10.14 1.07
N THR A 59 2.29 -10.04 1.47
CA THR A 59 1.89 -9.21 2.62
C THR A 59 2.41 -9.72 3.95
N GLN A 60 2.71 -11.02 4.05
CA GLN A 60 3.26 -11.64 5.26
C GLN A 60 4.73 -11.26 5.48
N ASP A 61 5.49 -11.11 4.40
CA ASP A 61 6.85 -10.57 4.46
C ASP A 61 6.82 -9.03 4.56
N ARG A 62 7.00 -8.55 5.79
CA ARG A 62 6.96 -7.11 6.12
C ARG A 62 8.03 -6.31 5.37
N GLU A 63 9.22 -6.87 5.15
CA GLU A 63 10.32 -6.16 4.50
C GLU A 63 10.09 -6.03 3.00
N SER A 64 9.75 -7.14 2.34
CA SER A 64 9.40 -7.15 0.92
C SER A 64 8.18 -6.27 0.65
N TRP A 65 7.16 -6.33 1.52
CA TRP A 65 5.99 -5.46 1.41
C TRP A 65 6.35 -3.98 1.52
N ARG A 66 7.14 -3.56 2.54
CA ARG A 66 7.58 -2.16 2.67
C ARG A 66 8.37 -1.71 1.45
N ARG A 67 9.32 -2.52 0.97
CA ARG A 67 10.20 -2.17 -0.14
C ARG A 67 9.43 -1.92 -1.42
N LYS A 68 8.44 -2.77 -1.72
CA LYS A 68 7.64 -2.72 -2.94
C LYS A 68 6.49 -1.70 -2.87
N THR A 69 5.95 -1.42 -1.69
CA THR A 69 4.88 -0.42 -1.51
C THR A 69 5.38 1.00 -1.32
N ARG A 70 6.64 1.18 -0.89
CA ARG A 70 7.29 2.48 -0.80
C ARG A 70 7.41 3.08 -2.20
N ARG A 71 6.67 4.16 -2.48
CA ARG A 71 6.98 4.96 -3.65
C ARG A 71 8.34 5.62 -3.42
N ALA A 72 9.23 5.53 -4.40
CA ALA A 72 10.37 6.43 -4.43
C ALA A 72 9.81 7.85 -4.49
N ASP A 73 10.12 8.67 -3.48
CA ASP A 73 9.86 10.09 -3.56
C ASP A 73 10.70 10.64 -4.72
N PRO A 74 10.11 11.22 -5.78
CA PRO A 74 10.88 11.83 -6.86
C PRO A 74 11.79 12.96 -6.36
N LYS A 75 11.60 13.46 -5.13
CA LYS A 75 12.37 14.56 -4.54
C LYS A 75 13.64 14.13 -3.79
N SER A 76 14.03 12.85 -3.82
CA SER A 76 15.25 12.38 -3.16
C SER A 76 16.56 12.71 -3.90
N LYS A 77 16.55 13.48 -4.99
CA LYS A 77 17.77 14.06 -5.56
C LYS A 77 18.01 15.46 -4.99
N LYS A 78 18.48 15.53 -3.74
CA LYS A 78 19.31 16.66 -3.31
C LYS A 78 20.61 16.07 -2.79
N GLY A 79 21.67 16.29 -3.57
CA GLY A 79 23.03 15.92 -3.22
C GLY A 79 23.37 16.49 -1.85
N PHE A 80 23.82 15.62 -0.97
CA PHE A 80 24.48 16.02 0.25
C PHE A 80 25.90 16.44 -0.14
N GLN A 81 26.06 17.67 -0.63
CA GLN A 81 27.37 18.27 -0.84
C GLN A 81 27.86 18.71 0.54
N PHE A 82 28.70 17.87 1.16
CA PHE A 82 29.48 18.25 2.34
C PHE A 82 30.39 19.43 1.95
N PRO A 83 30.33 20.59 2.61
CA PRO A 83 31.30 21.64 2.38
C PRO A 83 32.64 21.20 2.98
N LEU A 84 33.67 21.14 2.14
CA LEU A 84 35.07 21.15 2.56
C LEU A 84 35.25 22.39 3.45
N SER A 85 35.55 22.20 4.74
CA SER A 85 35.91 23.29 5.64
C SER A 85 37.42 23.26 5.81
N ASP A 86 38.08 24.17 5.12
CA ASP A 86 39.46 24.58 5.39
C ASP A 86 39.55 25.26 6.76
N GLY A 87 40.67 25.01 7.45
CA GLY A 87 41.26 25.98 8.39
C GLY A 87 41.09 25.71 9.88
N HIS A 88 42.05 24.99 10.47
CA HIS A 88 43.01 25.59 11.40
C HIS A 88 44.30 24.75 11.44
#